data_AF-A0A376MM82-F1
#
_entry.id   AF-A0A376MM82-F1
#
_cell.length_a   1.000
_cell.length_b   1.000
_cell.length_c   1.000
_cell.angle_alpha   90.00
_cell.angle_beta   90.00
_cell.angle_gamma   90.00
#
_symmetry.space_group_name_H-M   'P 1'
#
loop_
_entity.id
_entity.type
_entity.pdbx_description
1 polymer ?
#
loop_
_entity_poly.entity_id
_entity_poly.type
_entity_poly.pdbx_seq_one_letter_code
_entity_poly.pdbx_strand_id
1 'polypeptide(L)'
;MQVITPPDTRPDTPKPTPEVSAVPLQVLFGHDATRQTPLFWEPTNTTKFMNTNTGIIGTMGTGKTQFTKSLVTQLICNQSCNVDGKSIGLLIFDYKSDYVDETFLKATGGKKYQLSLLPYNPLSLFGDMPMLPRHTAIAFSETMGKAYNLGVKQRMKLVTLIMECYELAGIVPHDRSTWNRVAPTIEDVWQRYLAQEKVEEDSLYAALYNLAGFQIFETDPEKMTSLYDLVDGVTVIELAGYSSEIQNLVVALTLDLFYAQMQKRGKPVIQGDYRQLTKMILVDEADNFMRQDFASLRKILKEGREYGVGAILSTQEITHFKTGENNYASYILTWVIHRVSEIKNVDIKAVFNVDDKGEQESLMGQIRQLEKHFSLYVDGISGLARCEIVRFGN
;
A
#
# COMPACT_ATOMS: atom_id res chain seq x y z
N MET A 1 64.38 -3.48 -2.11
CA MET A 1 63.87 -2.12 -1.92
C MET A 1 62.41 -2.10 -2.34
N GLN A 2 61.49 -2.28 -1.38
CA GLN A 2 60.05 -2.04 -1.58
C GLN A 2 59.72 -0.78 -0.81
N VAL A 3 59.20 0.22 -1.52
CA VAL A 3 58.79 1.52 -0.99
C VAL A 3 57.43 1.34 -0.33
N ILE A 4 57.37 1.55 0.98
CA ILE A 4 56.13 1.57 1.75
C ILE A 4 55.60 3.00 1.68
N THR A 5 54.46 3.22 1.02
CA THR A 5 53.72 4.48 1.07
C THR A 5 52.92 4.57 2.38
N PRO A 6 52.89 5.74 3.06
CA PRO A 6 52.14 5.92 4.29
C PRO A 6 50.63 6.05 4.02
N PRO A 7 49.76 5.75 5.00
CA PRO A 7 48.31 5.88 4.86
C PRO A 7 47.88 7.36 4.79
N ASP A 8 47.03 7.67 3.81
CA ASP A 8 46.45 8.98 3.54
C ASP A 8 45.42 9.32 4.63
N THR A 9 45.85 10.06 5.66
CA THR A 9 44.95 10.61 6.68
C THR A 9 44.31 11.90 6.16
N ARG A 10 43.24 11.77 5.37
CA ARG A 10 42.31 12.89 5.14
C ARG A 10 41.13 12.74 6.10
N PRO A 11 40.75 13.81 6.82
CA PRO A 11 39.52 13.78 7.61
C PRO A 11 38.34 13.59 6.67
N ASP A 12 37.56 12.53 6.89
CA ASP A 12 36.26 12.33 6.27
C ASP A 12 35.41 13.59 6.51
N THR A 13 35.15 14.34 5.44
CA THR A 13 34.13 15.38 5.44
C THR A 13 32.81 14.76 5.91
N PRO A 14 32.16 15.30 6.96
CA PRO A 14 30.88 14.79 7.42
C PRO A 14 29.90 14.86 6.24
N LYS A 15 29.25 13.74 5.90
CA LYS A 15 28.05 13.77 5.06
C LYS A 15 27.07 14.77 5.70
N PRO A 16 26.36 15.59 4.91
CA PRO A 16 25.38 16.52 5.48
C PRO A 16 24.34 15.72 6.24
N THR A 17 24.30 15.89 7.56
CA THR A 17 23.18 15.42 8.38
C THR A 17 21.94 16.15 7.87
N PRO A 18 20.83 15.47 7.55
CA PRO A 18 19.60 16.15 7.19
C PRO A 18 19.26 17.14 8.31
N GLU A 19 19.11 18.42 7.99
CA GLU A 19 18.59 19.40 8.95
C GLU A 19 17.19 18.95 9.35
N VAL A 20 17.08 18.38 10.56
CA VAL A 20 15.79 17.98 11.13
C VAL A 20 14.99 19.26 11.35
N SER A 21 13.92 19.44 10.58
CA SER A 21 13.04 20.59 10.71
C SER A 21 12.37 20.59 12.09
N ALA A 22 12.31 21.76 12.74
CA ALA A 22 11.65 21.93 14.03
C ALA A 22 10.10 21.90 13.92
N VAL A 23 9.57 21.89 12.70
CA VAL A 23 8.12 21.89 12.42
C VAL A 23 7.68 20.45 12.10
N PRO A 24 6.55 19.98 12.67
CA PRO A 24 6.05 18.64 12.37
C PRO A 24 5.62 18.50 10.90
N LEU A 25 5.56 17.27 10.41
CA LEU A 25 5.08 16.95 9.06
C LEU A 25 3.62 17.40 8.87
N GLN A 26 3.40 18.31 7.93
CA GLN A 26 2.08 18.82 7.55
C GLN A 26 1.90 18.74 6.04
N VAL A 27 0.68 18.44 5.60
CA VAL A 27 0.28 18.48 4.19
C VAL A 27 -0.93 19.38 4.04
N LEU A 28 -0.88 20.35 3.13
CA LEU A 28 -1.99 21.26 2.88
C LEU A 28 -3.02 20.55 1.99
N PHE A 29 -4.16 20.19 2.57
CA PHE A 29 -5.26 19.59 1.83
C PHE A 29 -6.02 20.63 1.01
N GLY A 30 -6.17 21.83 1.54
CA GLY A 30 -6.96 22.89 0.93
C GLY A 30 -7.11 24.10 1.81
N HIS A 31 -7.98 25.01 1.39
CA HIS A 31 -8.40 26.15 2.19
C HIS A 31 -9.88 26.03 2.52
N ASP A 32 -10.27 26.42 3.73
CA ASP A 32 -11.69 26.53 4.10
C ASP A 32 -12.41 27.44 3.11
N ALA A 33 -13.49 26.95 2.50
CA ALA A 33 -14.16 27.66 1.41
C ALA A 33 -14.73 29.01 1.83
N THR A 34 -15.00 29.23 3.12
CA THR A 34 -15.59 30.47 3.66
C THR A 34 -14.52 31.40 4.21
N ARG A 35 -13.63 30.87 5.03
CA ARG A 35 -12.62 31.65 5.78
C ARG A 35 -11.28 31.77 5.07
N GLN A 36 -11.07 30.98 4.01
CA GLN A 36 -9.80 30.88 3.28
C GLN A 36 -8.61 30.50 4.18
N THR A 37 -8.89 29.86 5.31
CA THR A 37 -7.87 29.37 6.25
C THR A 37 -7.32 28.03 5.79
N PRO A 38 -6.00 27.79 5.86
CA PRO A 38 -5.42 26.53 5.41
C PRO A 38 -5.84 25.36 6.29
N LEU A 39 -6.16 24.24 5.65
CA LEU A 39 -6.52 22.97 6.28
C LEU A 39 -5.37 21.99 6.09
N PHE A 40 -4.68 21.69 7.19
CA PHE A 40 -3.54 20.80 7.20
C PHE A 40 -3.93 19.41 7.70
N TRP A 41 -3.36 18.40 7.03
CA TRP A 41 -3.28 17.04 7.54
C TRP A 41 -1.92 16.82 8.20
N GLU A 42 -1.93 16.25 9.40
CA GLU A 42 -0.74 16.06 10.23
C GLU A 42 -0.53 14.57 10.51
N PRO A 43 -0.05 13.78 9.53
CA PRO A 43 -0.04 12.33 9.64
C PRO A 43 0.80 11.79 10.81
N THR A 44 1.80 12.53 11.27
CA THR A 44 2.66 12.09 12.38
C THR A 44 2.08 12.46 13.75
N ASN A 45 1.09 13.35 13.82
CA ASN A 45 0.56 13.88 15.07
C ASN A 45 -0.47 12.93 15.69
N THR A 46 -0.07 12.20 16.73
CA THR A 46 -0.92 11.18 17.36
C THR A 46 -2.01 11.74 18.27
N THR A 47 -1.90 13.01 18.67
CA THR A 47 -2.98 13.71 19.40
C THR A 47 -4.10 14.16 18.47
N LYS A 48 -3.80 14.37 17.18
CA LYS A 48 -4.75 14.79 16.14
C LYS A 48 -5.30 13.65 15.31
N PHE A 49 -4.52 12.59 15.11
CA PHE A 49 -4.91 11.47 14.27
C PHE A 49 -4.56 10.15 14.96
N MET A 50 -5.60 9.37 15.27
CA MET A 50 -5.40 8.05 15.88
C MET A 50 -4.83 7.04 14.89
N ASN A 51 -4.92 7.27 13.58
CA ASN A 51 -4.21 6.54 12.52
C ASN A 51 -4.03 7.44 11.28
N THR A 52 -3.17 7.04 10.35
CA THR A 52 -2.86 7.77 9.11
C THR A 52 -3.67 7.27 7.91
N ASN A 53 -4.69 6.44 8.13
CA ASN A 53 -5.48 5.88 7.06
C ASN A 53 -6.44 6.94 6.52
N THR A 54 -6.35 7.19 5.22
CA THR A 54 -7.12 8.23 4.52
C THR A 54 -8.02 7.61 3.45
N GLY A 55 -9.29 7.98 3.47
CA GLY A 55 -10.29 7.62 2.47
C GLY A 55 -10.61 8.80 1.57
N ILE A 56 -10.53 8.59 0.26
CA ILE A 56 -10.87 9.59 -0.75
C ILE A 56 -12.06 9.05 -1.55
N ILE A 57 -13.18 9.78 -1.57
CA ILE A 57 -14.37 9.38 -2.31
C ILE A 57 -14.85 10.47 -3.24
N GLY A 58 -15.50 10.10 -4.34
CA GLY A 58 -15.94 11.05 -5.35
C GLY A 58 -16.19 10.41 -6.70
N THR A 59 -17.15 10.91 -7.46
CA THR A 59 -17.42 10.39 -8.81
C THR A 59 -16.30 10.77 -9.79
N MET A 60 -16.34 10.20 -11.00
CA MET A 60 -15.36 10.51 -12.05
C MET A 60 -15.36 12.01 -12.38
N GLY A 61 -14.16 12.58 -12.59
CA GLY A 61 -13.99 13.97 -13.01
C GLY A 61 -14.08 15.03 -11.90
N THR A 62 -14.33 14.64 -10.64
CA THR A 62 -14.47 15.56 -9.50
C THR A 62 -13.14 16.12 -8.96
N GLY A 63 -12.01 15.55 -9.40
CA GLY A 63 -10.67 16.00 -9.00
C GLY A 63 -9.94 15.08 -8.02
N LYS A 64 -10.47 13.88 -7.70
CA LYS A 64 -9.82 12.90 -6.82
C LYS A 64 -8.34 12.68 -7.14
N THR A 65 -8.04 12.22 -8.37
CA THR A 65 -6.67 11.92 -8.81
C THR A 65 -5.75 13.14 -8.69
N GLN A 66 -6.25 14.34 -8.99
CA GLN A 66 -5.45 15.58 -8.89
C GLN A 66 -5.16 15.96 -7.44
N PHE A 67 -6.11 15.73 -6.53
CA PHE A 67 -5.90 15.87 -5.10
C PHE A 67 -4.91 14.84 -4.57
N THR A 68 -5.09 13.56 -4.95
CA THR A 68 -4.21 12.48 -4.51
C THR A 68 -2.76 12.71 -4.95
N LYS A 69 -2.54 13.15 -6.20
CA LYS A 69 -1.20 13.54 -6.67
C LYS A 69 -0.61 14.69 -5.86
N SER A 70 -1.42 15.70 -5.54
CA SER A 70 -1.00 16.83 -4.70
C SER A 70 -0.59 16.37 -3.31
N LEU A 71 -1.43 15.55 -2.67
CA LEU A 71 -1.20 14.95 -1.37
C LEU A 71 0.13 14.18 -1.34
N VAL A 72 0.34 13.28 -2.31
CA VAL A 72 1.58 12.51 -2.41
C VAL A 72 2.80 13.41 -2.61
N THR A 73 2.70 14.39 -3.52
CA THR A 73 3.82 15.29 -3.83
C THR A 73 4.21 16.09 -2.59
N GLN A 74 3.24 16.71 -1.91
CA GLN A 74 3.48 17.46 -0.69
C GLN A 74 4.04 16.58 0.43
N LEU A 75 3.55 15.34 0.59
CA LEU A 75 4.06 14.41 1.60
C LEU A 75 5.55 14.11 1.39
N ILE A 76 5.96 13.89 0.14
CA ILE A 76 7.36 13.60 -0.21
C ILE A 76 8.23 14.86 -0.12
N CYS A 77 7.74 16.01 -0.58
CA CYS A 77 8.47 17.28 -0.46
C CYS A 77 8.69 17.67 1.02
N ASN A 78 7.71 17.42 1.88
CA ASN A 78 7.75 17.81 3.29
C ASN A 78 8.36 16.73 4.19
N GLN A 79 8.86 15.60 3.65
CA GLN A 79 9.32 14.46 4.45
C GLN A 79 10.49 14.76 5.39
N SER A 80 11.24 15.85 5.18
CA SER A 80 12.27 16.33 6.12
C SER A 80 11.68 16.74 7.48
N CYS A 81 10.39 17.08 7.52
CA CYS A 81 9.62 17.36 8.73
C CYS A 81 9.05 16.10 9.40
N ASN A 82 9.29 14.91 8.83
CA ASN A 82 8.99 13.65 9.51
C ASN A 82 9.89 13.49 10.74
N VAL A 83 9.48 12.66 11.69
CA VAL A 83 10.24 12.41 12.91
C VAL A 83 11.61 11.83 12.55
N ASP A 84 12.68 12.46 13.04
CA ASP A 84 14.09 12.22 12.67
C ASP A 84 14.43 12.44 11.19
N GLY A 85 13.65 13.23 10.47
CA GLY A 85 13.84 13.46 9.03
C GLY A 85 13.76 12.18 8.20
N LYS A 86 13.00 11.18 8.68
CA LYS A 86 12.95 9.85 8.05
C LYS A 86 12.28 9.93 6.68
N SER A 87 12.97 9.39 5.66
CA SER A 87 12.39 9.19 4.32
C SER A 87 11.12 8.35 4.37
N ILE A 88 10.10 8.76 3.61
CA ILE A 88 8.80 8.09 3.53
C ILE A 88 8.76 7.28 2.23
N GLY A 89 8.53 5.97 2.36
CA GLY A 89 8.30 5.10 1.21
C GLY A 89 6.81 5.04 0.83
N LEU A 90 6.45 5.29 -0.41
CA LEU A 90 5.06 5.21 -0.88
C LEU A 90 4.93 4.16 -1.99
N LEU A 91 4.10 3.15 -1.78
CA LEU A 91 3.75 2.14 -2.78
C LEU A 91 2.39 2.48 -3.39
N ILE A 92 2.37 2.80 -4.69
CA ILE A 92 1.17 3.14 -5.44
C ILE A 92 0.78 1.98 -6.36
N PHE A 93 -0.47 1.53 -6.27
CA PHE A 93 -1.08 0.63 -7.23
C PHE A 93 -1.96 1.41 -8.19
N ASP A 94 -1.53 1.53 -9.45
CA ASP A 94 -2.15 2.40 -10.44
C ASP A 94 -2.92 1.60 -11.49
N TYR A 95 -4.25 1.59 -11.35
CA TYR A 95 -5.17 0.85 -12.23
C TYR A 95 -5.42 1.52 -13.58
N LYS A 96 -5.21 2.84 -13.68
CA LYS A 96 -5.61 3.66 -14.84
C LYS A 96 -4.44 4.36 -15.54
N SER A 97 -3.21 4.07 -15.13
CA SER A 97 -2.01 4.79 -15.59
C SER A 97 -2.10 6.29 -15.29
N ASP A 98 -2.74 6.65 -14.18
CA ASP A 98 -2.88 8.03 -13.76
C ASP A 98 -1.59 8.57 -13.11
N TYR A 99 -0.75 7.72 -12.51
CA TYR A 99 0.44 8.11 -11.71
C TYR A 99 1.77 7.82 -12.41
N VAL A 100 1.73 7.53 -13.70
CA VAL A 100 2.93 7.22 -14.51
C VAL A 100 3.35 8.37 -15.44
N ASP A 101 2.68 9.52 -15.37
CA ASP A 101 3.05 10.68 -16.17
C ASP A 101 4.38 11.29 -15.70
N GLU A 102 5.15 11.83 -16.65
CA GLU A 102 6.48 12.37 -16.35
C GLU A 102 6.45 13.52 -15.34
N THR A 103 5.37 14.31 -15.30
CA THR A 103 5.29 15.47 -14.41
C THR A 103 5.21 15.00 -12.96
N PHE A 104 4.36 14.01 -12.68
CA PHE A 104 4.23 13.40 -11.37
C PHE A 104 5.51 12.65 -10.95
N LEU A 105 6.08 11.83 -11.84
CA LEU A 105 7.30 11.08 -11.53
C LEU A 105 8.49 12.01 -11.26
N LYS A 106 8.65 13.09 -12.03
CA LYS A 106 9.72 14.09 -11.79
C LYS A 106 9.49 14.85 -10.48
N ALA A 107 8.26 15.26 -10.18
CA ALA A 107 7.94 16.01 -8.96
C ALA A 107 8.17 15.17 -7.68
N THR A 108 7.97 13.86 -7.77
CA THR A 108 8.09 12.94 -6.62
C THR A 108 9.40 12.14 -6.58
N GLY A 109 10.22 12.20 -7.64
CA GLY A 109 11.33 11.27 -7.82
C GLY A 109 10.88 9.81 -7.95
N GLY A 110 9.66 9.57 -8.43
CA GLY A 110 9.02 8.28 -8.42
C GLY A 110 9.60 7.28 -9.43
N LYS A 111 9.59 6.01 -9.05
CA LYS A 111 10.01 4.88 -9.89
C LYS A 111 8.78 4.12 -10.38
N LYS A 112 8.69 3.88 -11.68
CA LYS A 112 7.62 3.12 -12.31
C LYS A 112 8.04 1.67 -12.53
N TYR A 113 7.16 0.75 -12.19
CA TYR A 113 7.24 -0.68 -12.49
C TYR A 113 5.97 -1.11 -13.23
N GLN A 114 6.14 -2.03 -14.16
CA GLN A 114 5.02 -2.70 -14.84
C GLN A 114 4.88 -4.11 -14.28
N LEU A 115 3.79 -4.80 -14.60
CA LEU A 115 3.59 -6.20 -14.24
C LEU A 115 4.43 -7.13 -15.12
N SER A 116 5.74 -6.96 -15.05
CA SER A 116 6.75 -7.77 -15.70
C SER A 116 8.05 -7.64 -14.92
N LEU A 117 8.62 -8.77 -14.51
CA LEU A 117 9.88 -8.87 -13.77
C LEU A 117 9.94 -7.95 -12.55
N LEU A 118 8.86 -7.94 -11.75
CA LEU A 118 8.84 -7.22 -10.49
C LEU A 118 9.97 -7.75 -9.59
N PRO A 119 10.86 -6.88 -9.06
CA PRO A 119 12.14 -7.28 -8.48
C PRO A 119 12.01 -7.76 -7.03
N TYR A 120 11.02 -8.59 -6.76
CA TYR A 120 10.77 -9.20 -5.46
C TYR A 120 10.04 -10.53 -5.65
N ASN A 121 10.30 -11.45 -4.73
CA ASN A 121 9.69 -12.77 -4.75
C ASN A 121 8.63 -12.91 -3.64
N PRO A 122 7.34 -13.14 -3.97
CA PRO A 122 6.26 -13.36 -3.01
C PRO A 122 6.48 -14.55 -2.04
N LEU A 123 7.32 -15.52 -2.42
CA LEU A 123 7.67 -16.68 -1.60
C LEU A 123 8.89 -16.44 -0.70
N SER A 124 9.40 -15.21 -0.66
CA SER A 124 10.51 -14.87 0.24
C SER A 124 10.08 -14.92 1.71
N LEU A 125 10.98 -15.38 2.58
CA LEU A 125 10.69 -15.60 4.00
C LEU A 125 11.09 -14.39 4.85
N PHE A 126 10.12 -13.81 5.58
CA PHE A 126 10.33 -12.69 6.49
C PHE A 126 9.72 -12.96 7.87
N GLY A 127 10.56 -12.91 8.90
CA GLY A 127 10.17 -13.06 10.30
C GLY A 127 10.74 -14.32 10.95
N ASP A 128 10.32 -14.57 12.19
CA ASP A 128 10.87 -15.63 13.04
C ASP A 128 9.79 -16.61 13.56
N MET A 129 8.57 -16.52 13.05
CA MET A 129 7.46 -17.40 13.44
C MET A 129 7.85 -18.87 13.19
N PRO A 130 7.72 -19.78 14.17
CA PRO A 130 7.95 -21.21 13.93
C PRO A 130 7.17 -21.71 12.71
N MET A 131 7.78 -22.56 11.89
CA MET A 131 7.16 -23.08 10.65
C MET A 131 6.90 -21.99 9.57
N LEU A 132 7.68 -20.91 9.54
CA LEU A 132 7.48 -19.80 8.60
C LEU A 132 7.30 -20.23 7.13
N PRO A 133 8.10 -21.15 6.55
CA PRO A 133 7.89 -21.57 5.15
C PRO A 133 6.48 -22.10 4.88
N ARG A 134 5.92 -22.85 5.86
CA ARG A 134 4.56 -23.39 5.77
C ARG A 134 3.51 -22.30 5.91
N HIS A 135 3.70 -21.34 6.82
CA HIS A 135 2.81 -20.19 6.94
C HIS A 135 2.79 -19.34 5.66
N THR A 136 3.95 -19.10 5.06
CA THR A 136 4.06 -18.39 3.77
C THR A 136 3.36 -19.16 2.65
N ALA A 137 3.56 -20.49 2.55
CA ALA A 137 2.89 -21.31 1.55
C ALA A 137 1.36 -21.30 1.70
N ILE A 138 0.86 -21.39 2.93
CA ILE A 138 -0.58 -21.32 3.22
C ILE A 138 -1.14 -19.95 2.85
N ALA A 139 -0.50 -18.86 3.29
CA ALA A 139 -0.94 -17.50 2.98
C ALA A 139 -0.97 -17.24 1.47
N PHE A 140 0.09 -17.63 0.76
CA PHE A 140 0.15 -17.55 -0.70
C PHE A 140 -1.00 -18.33 -1.36
N SER A 141 -1.25 -19.57 -0.90
CA SER A 141 -2.33 -20.39 -1.42
C SER A 141 -3.73 -19.86 -1.09
N GLU A 142 -3.92 -19.20 0.04
CA GLU A 142 -5.18 -18.53 0.39
C GLU A 142 -5.44 -17.34 -0.53
N THR A 143 -4.41 -16.52 -0.78
CA THR A 143 -4.50 -15.38 -1.71
C THR A 143 -4.79 -15.82 -3.13
N MET A 144 -4.07 -16.83 -3.64
CA MET A 144 -4.38 -17.47 -4.92
C MET A 144 -5.79 -18.05 -4.95
N GLY A 145 -6.21 -18.67 -3.83
CA GLY A 145 -7.54 -19.24 -3.67
C GLY A 145 -8.66 -18.22 -3.78
N LYS A 146 -8.49 -17.02 -3.22
CA LYS A 146 -9.45 -15.93 -3.35
C LYS A 146 -9.48 -15.36 -4.77
N ALA A 147 -8.32 -15.11 -5.37
CA ALA A 147 -8.23 -14.49 -6.69
C ALA A 147 -8.76 -15.40 -7.82
N TYR A 148 -8.51 -16.71 -7.75
CA TYR A 148 -8.87 -17.70 -8.78
C TYR A 148 -9.96 -18.68 -8.35
N ASN A 149 -10.65 -18.43 -7.23
CA ASN A 149 -11.70 -19.28 -6.67
C ASN A 149 -11.27 -20.75 -6.49
N LEU A 150 -10.07 -20.97 -5.95
CA LEU A 150 -9.53 -22.32 -5.81
C LEU A 150 -10.22 -23.11 -4.68
N GLY A 151 -10.63 -24.33 -5.02
CA GLY A 151 -11.18 -25.29 -4.06
C GLY A 151 -10.16 -25.73 -3.01
N VAL A 152 -10.64 -26.35 -1.93
CA VAL A 152 -9.78 -26.81 -0.81
C VAL A 152 -8.67 -27.76 -1.29
N LYS A 153 -9.00 -28.69 -2.21
CA LYS A 153 -8.02 -29.64 -2.78
C LYS A 153 -6.90 -28.93 -3.56
N GLN A 154 -7.27 -27.96 -4.41
CA GLN A 154 -6.32 -27.17 -5.20
C GLN A 154 -5.41 -26.35 -4.29
N ARG A 155 -5.97 -25.72 -3.25
CA ARG A 155 -5.18 -24.99 -2.26
C ARG A 155 -4.17 -25.89 -1.55
N MET A 156 -4.61 -27.05 -1.07
CA MET A 156 -3.68 -28.01 -0.43
C MET A 156 -2.60 -28.51 -1.40
N LYS A 157 -2.96 -28.77 -2.67
CA LYS A 157 -1.99 -29.13 -3.72
C LYS A 157 -0.94 -28.04 -3.92
N LEU A 158 -1.36 -26.77 -3.99
CA LEU A 158 -0.46 -25.63 -4.13
C LEU A 158 0.48 -25.48 -2.93
N VAL A 159 -0.05 -25.63 -1.70
CA VAL A 159 0.80 -25.64 -0.50
C VAL A 159 1.86 -26.73 -0.58
N THR A 160 1.48 -27.97 -0.93
CA THR A 160 2.44 -29.08 -1.08
C THR A 160 3.52 -28.75 -2.12
N LEU A 161 3.15 -28.24 -3.29
CA LEU A 161 4.10 -27.87 -4.34
C LEU A 161 5.11 -26.80 -3.88
N ILE A 162 4.63 -25.77 -3.19
CA ILE A 162 5.50 -24.71 -2.65
C ILE A 162 6.47 -25.31 -1.61
N MET A 163 5.98 -26.20 -0.73
CA MET A 163 6.82 -26.86 0.28
C MET A 163 7.89 -27.75 -0.34
N GLU A 164 7.56 -28.50 -1.40
CA GLU A 164 8.54 -29.27 -2.16
C GLU A 164 9.61 -28.35 -2.79
N CYS A 165 9.22 -27.18 -3.31
CA CYS A 165 10.17 -26.22 -3.86
C CYS A 165 11.10 -25.64 -2.77
N TYR A 166 10.57 -25.36 -1.57
CA TYR A 166 11.40 -24.97 -0.42
C TYR A 166 12.39 -26.08 -0.05
N GLU A 167 11.95 -27.34 -0.01
CA GLU A 167 12.82 -28.47 0.31
C GLU A 167 13.96 -28.62 -0.72
N LEU A 168 13.66 -28.48 -2.01
CA LEU A 168 14.65 -28.49 -3.10
C LEU A 168 15.64 -27.31 -2.99
N ALA A 169 15.18 -26.15 -2.54
CA ALA A 169 16.03 -25.00 -2.21
C ALA A 169 16.81 -25.19 -0.89
N GLY A 170 16.65 -26.34 -0.22
CA GLY A 170 17.27 -26.65 1.06
C GLY A 170 16.70 -25.85 2.24
N ILE A 171 15.50 -25.30 2.12
CA ILE A 171 14.83 -24.56 3.19
C ILE A 171 14.00 -25.54 4.01
N VAL A 172 14.39 -25.74 5.27
CA VAL A 172 13.76 -26.71 6.17
C VAL A 172 12.83 -25.97 7.16
N PRO A 173 11.54 -26.33 7.25
CA PRO A 173 10.57 -25.59 8.07
C PRO A 173 10.86 -25.55 9.58
N HIS A 174 11.56 -26.56 10.10
CA HIS A 174 11.92 -26.65 11.51
C HIS A 174 13.30 -26.06 11.81
N ASP A 175 14.09 -25.71 10.79
CA ASP A 175 15.44 -25.17 10.94
C ASP A 175 15.52 -23.73 10.42
N ARG A 176 15.44 -22.78 11.35
CA ARG A 176 15.51 -21.34 11.08
C ARG A 176 16.81 -20.91 10.41
N SER A 177 17.91 -21.64 10.62
CA SER A 177 19.21 -21.29 10.04
C SER A 177 19.23 -21.42 8.52
N THR A 178 18.25 -22.13 7.94
CA THR A 178 18.11 -22.32 6.49
C THR A 178 17.25 -21.26 5.80
N TRP A 179 16.51 -20.43 6.54
CA TRP A 179 15.51 -19.52 5.96
C TRP A 179 16.10 -18.29 5.25
N ASN A 180 17.41 -18.09 5.38
CA ASN A 180 18.17 -17.08 4.64
C ASN A 180 18.67 -17.58 3.27
N ARG A 181 18.42 -18.85 2.92
CA ARG A 181 18.70 -19.38 1.58
C ARG A 181 17.75 -18.74 0.57
N VAL A 182 18.15 -18.79 -0.70
CA VAL A 182 17.33 -18.28 -1.80
C VAL A 182 16.00 -19.02 -1.84
N ALA A 183 14.90 -18.29 -1.70
CA ALA A 183 13.56 -18.85 -1.76
C ALA A 183 13.20 -19.24 -3.21
N PRO A 184 12.40 -20.31 -3.40
CA PRO A 184 11.92 -20.69 -4.73
C PRO A 184 11.06 -19.59 -5.35
N THR A 185 11.09 -19.51 -6.66
CA THR A 185 10.33 -18.55 -7.48
C THR A 185 8.97 -19.12 -7.88
N ILE A 186 8.13 -18.27 -8.47
CA ILE A 186 6.87 -18.73 -9.08
C ILE A 186 7.13 -19.68 -10.25
N GLU A 187 8.21 -19.47 -10.98
CA GLU A 187 8.63 -20.37 -12.07
C GLU A 187 9.00 -21.75 -11.54
N ASP A 188 9.70 -21.84 -10.41
CA ASP A 188 10.02 -23.13 -9.78
C ASP A 188 8.76 -23.92 -9.41
N VAL A 189 7.75 -23.23 -8.84
CA VAL A 189 6.45 -23.83 -8.50
C VAL A 189 5.71 -24.28 -9.75
N TRP A 190 5.76 -23.49 -10.83
CA TRP A 190 5.16 -23.82 -12.12
C TRP A 190 5.80 -25.06 -12.75
N GLN A 191 7.13 -25.11 -12.82
CA GLN A 191 7.86 -26.27 -13.32
C GLN A 191 7.58 -27.51 -12.48
N ARG A 192 7.49 -27.35 -11.15
CA ARG A 192 7.12 -28.44 -10.25
C ARG A 192 5.69 -28.94 -10.48
N TYR A 193 4.75 -28.04 -10.80
CA TYR A 193 3.39 -28.40 -11.19
C TYR A 193 3.37 -29.25 -12.47
N LEU A 194 4.14 -28.86 -13.48
CA LEU A 194 4.21 -29.58 -14.76
C LEU A 194 4.93 -30.93 -14.68
N ALA A 195 5.85 -31.08 -13.74
CA ALA A 195 6.60 -32.33 -13.53
C ALA A 195 5.78 -33.46 -12.88
N GLN A 196 4.51 -33.23 -12.54
CA GLN A 196 3.63 -34.25 -11.99
C GLN A 196 3.23 -35.30 -13.04
N GLU A 197 3.06 -36.56 -12.64
CA GLU A 197 2.65 -37.65 -13.55
C GLU A 197 1.33 -37.34 -14.29
N LYS A 198 0.44 -36.61 -13.62
CA LYS A 198 -0.83 -36.14 -14.18
C LYS A 198 -1.02 -34.66 -13.87
N VAL A 199 -1.01 -33.86 -14.91
CA VAL A 199 -1.31 -32.43 -14.86
C VAL A 199 -2.81 -32.24 -15.09
N GLU A 200 -3.48 -31.62 -14.12
CA GLU A 200 -4.90 -31.26 -14.25
C GLU A 200 -4.99 -29.82 -14.77
N GLU A 201 -5.67 -29.62 -15.89
CA GLU A 201 -5.93 -28.31 -16.50
C GLU A 201 -7.15 -27.63 -15.84
N ASP A 202 -7.03 -27.37 -14.53
CA ASP A 202 -8.07 -26.76 -13.72
C ASP A 202 -7.76 -25.27 -13.43
N SER A 203 -8.52 -24.65 -12.50
CA SER A 203 -8.29 -23.25 -12.12
C SER A 203 -6.92 -23.01 -11.46
N LEU A 204 -6.30 -24.01 -10.84
CA LEU A 204 -4.94 -23.88 -10.31
C LEU A 204 -3.91 -23.85 -11.45
N TYR A 205 -4.09 -24.70 -12.46
CA TYR A 205 -3.27 -24.63 -13.68
C TYR A 205 -3.38 -23.25 -14.32
N ALA A 206 -4.60 -22.73 -14.53
CA ALA A 206 -4.79 -21.41 -15.12
C ALA A 206 -4.14 -20.29 -14.29
N ALA A 207 -4.20 -20.37 -12.96
CA ALA A 207 -3.58 -19.38 -12.08
C ALA A 207 -2.05 -19.38 -12.19
N LEU A 208 -1.42 -20.55 -12.11
CA LEU A 208 0.04 -20.67 -12.23
C LEU A 208 0.53 -20.37 -13.65
N TYR A 209 -0.18 -20.86 -14.67
CA TYR A 209 0.11 -20.59 -16.07
C TYR A 209 0.14 -19.10 -16.36
N ASN A 210 -0.85 -18.33 -15.87
CA ASN A 210 -0.86 -16.88 -16.09
C ASN A 210 0.28 -16.19 -15.34
N LEU A 211 0.49 -16.51 -14.05
CA LEU A 211 1.56 -15.89 -13.27
C LEU A 211 2.96 -16.14 -13.87
N ALA A 212 3.25 -17.38 -14.26
CA ALA A 212 4.51 -17.77 -14.88
C ALA A 212 4.62 -17.23 -16.32
N GLY A 213 3.57 -17.37 -17.12
CA GLY A 213 3.54 -16.97 -18.52
C GLY A 213 3.70 -15.46 -18.73
N PHE A 214 3.13 -14.63 -17.85
CA PHE A 214 3.35 -13.18 -17.88
C PHE A 214 4.70 -12.75 -17.28
N GLN A 215 5.43 -13.67 -16.64
CA GLN A 215 6.69 -13.39 -15.95
C GLN A 215 6.56 -12.18 -15.02
N ILE A 216 5.49 -12.18 -14.22
CA ILE A 216 5.11 -11.03 -13.38
C ILE A 216 6.22 -10.68 -12.38
N PHE A 217 6.80 -11.70 -11.75
CA PHE A 217 7.85 -11.58 -10.75
C PHE A 217 9.18 -12.02 -11.34
N GLU A 218 10.26 -11.37 -10.91
CA GLU A 218 11.62 -11.74 -11.28
C GLU A 218 11.91 -13.20 -10.90
N THR A 219 12.67 -13.88 -11.75
CA THR A 219 13.11 -15.27 -11.53
C THR A 219 14.58 -15.35 -11.18
N ASP A 220 15.36 -14.31 -11.47
CA ASP A 220 16.77 -14.20 -11.16
C ASP A 220 17.00 -13.63 -9.75
N PRO A 221 17.50 -14.43 -8.79
CA PRO A 221 17.70 -13.99 -7.41
C PRO A 221 18.64 -12.79 -7.27
N GLU A 222 19.58 -12.59 -8.19
CA GLU A 222 20.54 -11.46 -8.14
C GLU A 222 19.88 -10.10 -8.44
N LYS A 223 18.73 -10.13 -9.11
CA LYS A 223 17.93 -8.93 -9.44
C LYS A 223 16.81 -8.67 -8.44
N MET A 224 16.63 -9.57 -7.46
CA MET A 224 15.60 -9.43 -6.43
C MET A 224 16.09 -8.57 -5.28
N THR A 225 15.17 -7.78 -4.72
CA THR A 225 15.36 -7.03 -3.48
C THR A 225 14.16 -7.21 -2.57
N SER A 226 14.26 -6.75 -1.32
CA SER A 226 13.09 -6.70 -0.46
C SER A 226 12.12 -5.62 -0.96
N LEU A 227 10.82 -5.91 -0.95
CA LEU A 227 9.77 -4.93 -1.28
C LEU A 227 9.91 -3.65 -0.41
N TYR A 228 10.33 -3.77 0.84
CA TYR A 228 10.54 -2.63 1.73
C TYR A 228 11.72 -1.73 1.31
N ASP A 229 12.77 -2.30 0.73
CA ASP A 229 13.90 -1.54 0.19
C ASP A 229 13.58 -0.99 -1.21
N LEU A 230 12.76 -1.71 -1.98
CA LEU A 230 12.22 -1.23 -3.26
C LEU A 230 11.36 0.02 -3.08
N VAL A 231 10.56 0.07 -2.03
CA VAL A 231 9.68 1.20 -1.69
C VAL A 231 10.47 2.27 -0.93
N ASP A 232 11.51 2.81 -1.56
CA ASP A 232 12.27 3.96 -1.07
C ASP A 232 11.96 5.19 -1.94
N GLY A 233 11.27 6.18 -1.35
CA GLY A 233 10.54 7.21 -2.09
C GLY A 233 9.24 6.69 -2.69
N VAL A 234 8.82 7.24 -3.82
CA VAL A 234 7.58 6.83 -4.51
C VAL A 234 7.86 5.69 -5.48
N THR A 235 7.14 4.58 -5.32
CA THR A 235 7.17 3.41 -6.20
C THR A 235 5.78 3.17 -6.74
N VAL A 236 5.62 3.25 -8.06
CA VAL A 236 4.35 3.07 -8.77
C VAL A 236 4.37 1.73 -9.49
N ILE A 237 3.41 0.87 -9.19
CA ILE A 237 3.14 -0.36 -9.94
C ILE A 237 1.96 -0.07 -10.87
N GLU A 238 2.25 0.03 -12.16
CA GLU A 238 1.25 0.20 -13.22
C GLU A 238 0.56 -1.14 -13.50
N LEU A 239 -0.75 -1.19 -13.27
CA LEU A 239 -1.59 -2.37 -13.42
C LEU A 239 -2.40 -2.34 -14.72
N ALA A 240 -2.44 -1.20 -15.42
CA ALA A 240 -3.23 -1.02 -16.63
C ALA A 240 -2.84 -2.01 -17.73
N GLY A 241 -3.83 -2.50 -18.49
CA GLY A 241 -3.62 -3.45 -19.59
C GLY A 241 -3.67 -4.93 -19.20
N TYR A 242 -3.80 -5.25 -17.91
CA TYR A 242 -3.96 -6.62 -17.41
C TYR A 242 -5.40 -6.89 -16.98
N SER A 243 -5.79 -8.18 -16.93
CA SER A 243 -7.12 -8.56 -16.45
C SER A 243 -7.27 -8.28 -14.95
N SER A 244 -8.50 -8.00 -14.50
CA SER A 244 -8.79 -7.71 -13.09
C SER A 244 -8.32 -8.81 -12.14
N GLU A 245 -8.33 -10.07 -12.57
CA GLU A 245 -7.83 -11.21 -11.79
C GLU A 245 -6.32 -11.09 -11.53
N ILE A 246 -5.53 -10.78 -12.57
CA ILE A 246 -4.08 -10.60 -12.44
C ILE A 246 -3.77 -9.37 -11.60
N GLN A 247 -4.44 -8.25 -11.86
CA GLN A 247 -4.27 -7.03 -11.08
C GLN A 247 -4.51 -7.30 -9.59
N ASN A 248 -5.67 -7.88 -9.24
CA ASN A 248 -6.02 -8.17 -7.85
C ASN A 248 -5.05 -9.16 -7.20
N LEU A 249 -4.62 -10.19 -7.93
CA LEU A 249 -3.66 -11.17 -7.43
C LEU A 249 -2.30 -10.53 -7.12
N VAL A 250 -1.75 -9.73 -8.04
CA VAL A 250 -0.45 -9.09 -7.81
C VAL A 250 -0.51 -8.11 -6.65
N VAL A 251 -1.57 -7.29 -6.57
CA VAL A 251 -1.75 -6.37 -5.43
C VAL A 251 -1.82 -7.18 -4.13
N ALA A 252 -2.60 -8.26 -4.08
CA ALA A 252 -2.74 -9.08 -2.88
C ALA A 252 -1.43 -9.74 -2.44
N LEU A 253 -0.71 -10.39 -3.35
CA LEU A 253 0.60 -11.00 -3.07
C LEU A 253 1.63 -9.97 -2.62
N THR A 254 1.60 -8.78 -3.23
CA THR A 254 2.48 -7.66 -2.86
C THR A 254 2.14 -7.15 -1.46
N LEU A 255 0.85 -7.04 -1.10
CA LEU A 255 0.43 -6.64 0.24
C LEU A 255 0.72 -7.71 1.30
N ASP A 256 0.61 -8.99 0.97
CA ASP A 256 1.01 -10.10 1.86
C ASP A 256 2.51 -9.98 2.21
N LEU A 257 3.34 -9.80 1.17
CA LEU A 257 4.78 -9.60 1.33
C LEU A 257 5.09 -8.31 2.11
N PHE A 258 4.40 -7.21 1.79
CA PHE A 258 4.53 -5.93 2.49
C PHE A 258 4.23 -6.09 3.98
N TYR A 259 3.13 -6.77 4.32
CA TYR A 259 2.73 -6.99 5.70
C TYR A 259 3.74 -7.85 6.46
N ALA A 260 4.27 -8.92 5.86
CA ALA A 260 5.30 -9.75 6.48
C ALA A 260 6.59 -8.95 6.76
N GLN A 261 7.02 -8.11 5.83
CA GLN A 261 8.20 -7.25 6.00
C GLN A 261 7.96 -6.11 7.00
N MET A 262 6.73 -5.58 7.07
CA MET A 262 6.30 -4.59 8.05
C MET A 262 6.55 -5.08 9.47
N GLN A 263 6.11 -6.30 9.79
CA GLN A 263 6.30 -6.89 11.12
C GLN A 263 7.78 -7.08 11.46
N LYS A 264 8.60 -7.49 10.48
CA LYS A 264 10.04 -7.74 10.68
C LYS A 264 10.83 -6.46 10.96
N ARG A 265 10.47 -5.34 10.35
CA ARG A 265 11.23 -4.07 10.48
C ARG A 265 11.14 -3.45 11.89
N GLY A 266 10.09 -3.77 12.64
CA GLY A 266 9.91 -3.30 14.01
C GLY A 266 9.24 -1.92 14.11
N LYS A 267 9.16 -1.40 15.33
CA LYS A 267 8.39 -0.19 15.65
C LYS A 267 9.13 1.09 15.20
N PRO A 268 8.41 2.13 14.74
CA PRO A 268 8.98 3.40 14.34
C PRO A 268 9.41 4.21 15.57
N VAL A 269 10.23 5.25 15.33
CA VAL A 269 10.59 6.20 16.40
C VAL A 269 9.37 7.04 16.81
N ILE A 270 9.26 7.36 18.10
CA ILE A 270 8.23 8.22 18.67
C ILE A 270 8.93 9.35 19.44
N GLN A 271 8.54 10.59 19.17
CA GLN A 271 9.05 11.79 19.86
C GLN A 271 7.88 12.63 20.37
N GLY A 272 7.67 12.59 21.69
CA GLY A 272 6.50 13.20 22.32
C GLY A 272 5.21 12.64 21.71
N ASP A 273 4.38 13.54 21.18
CA ASP A 273 3.11 13.22 20.53
C ASP A 273 3.24 12.82 19.06
N TYR A 274 4.45 12.81 18.51
CA TYR A 274 4.69 12.52 17.10
C TYR A 274 5.24 11.12 16.87
N ARG A 275 4.63 10.38 15.95
CA ARG A 275 5.08 9.06 15.50
C ARG A 275 5.66 9.14 14.10
N GLN A 276 6.85 8.57 13.90
CA GLN A 276 7.50 8.50 12.61
C GLN A 276 6.64 7.72 11.59
N LEU A 277 6.43 8.34 10.42
CA LEU A 277 5.79 7.69 9.27
C LEU A 277 6.88 7.02 8.42
N THR A 278 6.84 5.71 8.28
CA THR A 278 7.88 4.96 7.57
C THR A 278 7.47 4.67 6.14
N LYS A 279 6.22 4.21 5.93
CA LYS A 279 5.69 3.87 4.61
C LYS A 279 4.21 4.16 4.48
N MET A 280 3.74 4.28 3.25
CA MET A 280 2.34 4.38 2.91
C MET A 280 2.01 3.50 1.70
N ILE A 281 0.78 2.99 1.66
CA ILE A 281 0.22 2.30 0.50
C ILE A 281 -0.87 3.17 -0.09
N LEU A 282 -0.87 3.34 -1.40
CA LEU A 282 -1.93 4.02 -2.13
C LEU A 282 -2.59 3.03 -3.10
N VAL A 283 -3.89 2.86 -2.96
CA VAL A 283 -4.70 2.11 -3.92
C VAL A 283 -5.74 3.07 -4.50
N ASP A 284 -5.55 3.45 -5.77
CA ASP A 284 -6.56 4.23 -6.49
C ASP A 284 -7.57 3.30 -7.17
N GLU A 285 -8.82 3.73 -7.28
CA GLU A 285 -9.94 2.89 -7.73
C GLU A 285 -9.96 1.52 -6.99
N ALA A 286 -9.86 1.59 -5.67
CA ALA A 286 -9.71 0.42 -4.81
C ALA A 286 -10.97 -0.45 -4.68
N ASP A 287 -12.05 -0.16 -5.41
CA ASP A 287 -13.34 -0.82 -5.26
C ASP A 287 -13.29 -2.30 -5.66
N ASN A 288 -12.70 -2.59 -6.83
CA ASN A 288 -12.55 -3.97 -7.30
C ASN A 288 -11.63 -4.79 -6.39
N PHE A 289 -10.59 -4.14 -5.85
CA PHE A 289 -9.64 -4.78 -4.94
C PHE A 289 -10.25 -5.07 -3.57
N MET A 290 -10.90 -4.08 -2.94
CA MET A 290 -11.49 -4.24 -1.61
C MET A 290 -12.60 -5.29 -1.59
N ARG A 291 -13.36 -5.45 -2.69
CA ARG A 291 -14.39 -6.50 -2.82
C ARG A 291 -13.86 -7.92 -2.68
N GLN A 292 -12.57 -8.15 -2.99
CA GLN A 292 -11.93 -9.47 -2.83
C GLN A 292 -11.66 -9.85 -1.36
N ASP A 293 -11.74 -8.86 -0.47
CA ASP A 293 -11.57 -9.03 0.97
C ASP A 293 -10.26 -9.71 1.39
N PHE A 294 -9.15 -9.29 0.78
CA PHE A 294 -7.82 -9.79 1.14
C PHE A 294 -7.46 -9.47 2.59
N ALA A 295 -6.95 -10.48 3.31
CA ALA A 295 -6.69 -10.36 4.74
C ALA A 295 -5.58 -9.33 5.03
N SER A 296 -4.58 -9.21 4.17
CA SER A 296 -3.42 -8.35 4.41
C SER A 296 -3.74 -6.87 4.36
N LEU A 297 -4.63 -6.42 3.45
CA LEU A 297 -5.10 -5.03 3.48
C LEU A 297 -5.74 -4.70 4.85
N ARG A 298 -6.61 -5.59 5.34
CA ARG A 298 -7.29 -5.42 6.63
C ARG A 298 -6.31 -5.36 7.79
N LYS A 299 -5.30 -6.24 7.80
CA LYS A 299 -4.26 -6.26 8.83
C LYS A 299 -3.41 -4.99 8.78
N ILE A 300 -3.02 -4.52 7.60
CA ILE A 300 -2.29 -3.25 7.42
C ILE A 300 -3.10 -2.07 7.95
N LEU A 301 -4.39 -1.98 7.65
CA LEU A 301 -5.24 -0.88 8.14
C LEU A 301 -5.40 -0.89 9.67
N LYS A 302 -5.45 -2.07 10.30
CA LYS A 302 -5.60 -2.24 11.75
C LYS A 302 -4.29 -2.03 12.52
N GLU A 303 -3.21 -2.59 12.02
CA GLU A 303 -1.94 -2.73 12.76
C GLU A 303 -0.87 -1.78 12.22
N GLY A 304 -0.99 -1.29 10.99
CA GLY A 304 0.04 -0.50 10.30
C GLY A 304 0.50 0.73 11.08
N ARG A 305 -0.42 1.38 11.81
CA ARG A 305 -0.10 2.49 12.71
C ARG A 305 1.01 2.14 13.70
N GLU A 306 1.03 0.93 14.26
CA GLU A 306 2.07 0.46 15.17
C GLU A 306 3.47 0.49 14.55
N TYR A 307 3.55 0.32 13.23
CA TYR A 307 4.76 0.24 12.43
C TYR A 307 5.07 1.54 11.66
N GLY A 308 4.27 2.59 11.89
CA GLY A 308 4.38 3.85 11.15
C GLY A 308 3.96 3.69 9.68
N VAL A 309 3.04 2.77 9.40
CA VAL A 309 2.48 2.52 8.08
C VAL A 309 1.07 3.10 7.98
N GLY A 310 0.82 3.87 6.92
CA GLY A 310 -0.52 4.35 6.57
C GLY A 310 -1.03 3.78 5.25
N ALA A 311 -2.32 3.97 4.98
CA ALA A 311 -2.92 3.68 3.69
C ALA A 311 -3.77 4.85 3.18
N ILE A 312 -3.76 5.07 1.86
CA ILE A 312 -4.65 5.97 1.16
C ILE A 312 -5.47 5.11 0.19
N LEU A 313 -6.78 5.10 0.40
CA LEU A 313 -7.71 4.33 -0.41
C LEU A 313 -8.66 5.29 -1.12
N SER A 314 -8.68 5.24 -2.45
CA SER A 314 -9.54 6.08 -3.28
C SER A 314 -10.59 5.23 -3.98
N THR A 315 -11.86 5.63 -3.88
CA THR A 315 -12.98 4.97 -4.59
C THR A 315 -13.97 6.00 -5.13
N GLN A 316 -14.93 5.53 -5.93
CA GLN A 316 -16.00 6.38 -6.42
C GLN A 316 -17.13 6.59 -5.40
N GLU A 317 -17.41 5.54 -4.64
CA GLU A 317 -18.49 5.51 -3.66
C GLU A 317 -18.01 5.00 -2.31
N ILE A 318 -18.66 5.47 -1.26
CA ILE A 318 -18.42 5.00 0.11
C ILE A 318 -18.83 3.55 0.33
N THR A 319 -19.87 3.10 -0.37
CA THR A 319 -20.37 1.71 -0.34
C THR A 319 -19.27 0.71 -0.71
N HIS A 320 -18.29 1.12 -1.53
CA HIS A 320 -17.15 0.29 -1.93
C HIS A 320 -16.19 -0.05 -0.79
N PHE A 321 -16.22 0.70 0.31
CA PHE A 321 -15.48 0.36 1.53
C PHE A 321 -16.16 -0.74 2.35
N LYS A 322 -17.34 -1.22 1.94
CA LYS A 322 -18.07 -2.30 2.63
C LYS A 322 -18.12 -3.54 1.74
N THR A 323 -17.83 -4.68 2.34
CA THR A 323 -18.01 -6.00 1.75
C THR A 323 -19.01 -6.80 2.60
N GLY A 324 -19.39 -8.00 2.15
CA GLY A 324 -20.23 -8.88 2.96
C GLY A 324 -19.59 -9.28 4.30
N GLU A 325 -18.26 -9.28 4.38
CA GLU A 325 -17.51 -9.76 5.54
C GLU A 325 -16.82 -8.63 6.34
N ASN A 326 -16.67 -7.43 5.77
CA ASN A 326 -15.87 -6.36 6.38
C ASN A 326 -16.37 -4.96 6.06
N ASN A 327 -16.00 -4.01 6.92
CA ASN A 327 -16.23 -2.59 6.73
C ASN A 327 -14.90 -1.83 6.83
N TYR A 328 -14.23 -1.59 5.71
CA TYR A 328 -12.97 -0.86 5.62
C TYR A 328 -13.09 0.60 6.08
N ALA A 329 -14.27 1.21 5.92
CA ALA A 329 -14.50 2.59 6.35
C ALA A 329 -14.31 2.77 7.86
N SER A 330 -14.52 1.72 8.66
CA SER A 330 -14.30 1.75 10.11
C SER A 330 -12.83 1.90 10.54
N TYR A 331 -11.89 1.66 9.61
CA TYR A 331 -10.45 1.81 9.87
C TYR A 331 -9.88 3.14 9.35
N ILE A 332 -10.72 3.99 8.76
CA ILE A 332 -10.34 5.27 8.15
C ILE A 332 -10.84 6.40 9.03
N LEU A 333 -9.94 7.31 9.40
CA LEU A 333 -10.27 8.46 10.23
C LEU A 333 -10.21 9.76 9.45
N THR A 334 -9.36 9.84 8.44
CA THR A 334 -9.26 11.02 7.59
C THR A 334 -10.08 10.79 6.32
N TRP A 335 -11.08 11.62 6.08
CA TRP A 335 -11.90 11.54 4.87
C TRP A 335 -11.80 12.80 4.03
N VAL A 336 -11.65 12.60 2.72
CA VAL A 336 -11.76 13.64 1.71
C VAL A 336 -12.85 13.25 0.72
N ILE A 337 -13.95 13.99 0.76
CA ILE A 337 -15.21 13.63 0.12
C ILE A 337 -15.50 14.66 -0.95
N HIS A 338 -15.22 14.31 -2.19
CA HIS A 338 -15.63 15.08 -3.34
C HIS A 338 -17.12 14.87 -3.61
N ARG A 339 -17.62 15.42 -4.72
CA ARG A 339 -18.98 15.17 -5.18
C ARG A 339 -19.26 13.68 -5.37
N VAL A 340 -20.34 13.17 -4.77
CA VAL A 340 -20.82 11.79 -4.94
C VAL A 340 -22.29 11.82 -5.35
N SER A 341 -22.70 10.96 -6.28
CA SER A 341 -24.08 10.86 -6.78
C SER A 341 -25.00 10.21 -5.74
N GLU A 342 -24.57 9.06 -5.24
CA GLU A 342 -25.35 8.22 -4.33
C GLU A 342 -24.66 8.13 -2.97
N ILE A 343 -25.32 8.70 -1.96
CA ILE A 343 -24.92 8.60 -0.56
C ILE A 343 -26.18 8.45 0.29
N LYS A 344 -26.12 7.60 1.32
CA LYS A 344 -27.24 7.28 2.21
C LYS A 344 -26.94 7.78 3.62
N ASN A 345 -27.99 7.98 4.43
CA ASN A 345 -27.87 8.41 5.83
C ASN A 345 -26.92 7.50 6.66
N VAL A 346 -26.95 6.18 6.39
CA VAL A 346 -26.09 5.20 7.08
C VAL A 346 -24.60 5.46 6.79
N ASP A 347 -24.28 5.94 5.59
CA ASP A 347 -22.90 6.23 5.19
C ASP A 347 -22.43 7.56 5.80
N ILE A 348 -23.30 8.56 5.85
CA ILE A 348 -23.04 9.83 6.55
C ILE A 348 -22.75 9.56 8.03
N LYS A 349 -23.62 8.80 8.70
CA LYS A 349 -23.42 8.44 10.10
C LYS A 349 -22.09 7.72 10.32
N ALA A 350 -21.68 6.84 9.41
CA ALA A 350 -20.43 6.11 9.52
C ALA A 350 -19.18 6.98 9.37
N VAL A 351 -19.23 8.04 8.55
CA VAL A 351 -18.06 8.90 8.26
C VAL A 351 -17.99 10.12 9.18
N PHE A 352 -19.12 10.77 9.38
CA PHE A 352 -19.21 12.04 10.09
C PHE A 352 -19.65 11.89 11.53
N ASN A 353 -20.05 10.68 11.95
CA ASN A 353 -20.58 10.40 13.29
C ASN A 353 -21.75 11.33 13.69
N VAL A 354 -22.57 11.73 12.71
CA VAL A 354 -23.75 12.58 12.91
C VAL A 354 -24.99 11.70 13.10
N ASP A 355 -25.69 11.88 14.21
CA ASP A 355 -26.94 11.15 14.53
C ASP A 355 -28.22 11.88 14.10
N ASP A 356 -28.17 13.22 14.00
CA ASP A 356 -29.33 14.02 13.62
C ASP A 356 -29.68 13.83 12.13
N LYS A 357 -30.95 13.52 11.86
CA LYS A 357 -31.41 13.25 10.48
C LYS A 357 -31.41 14.50 9.61
N GLY A 358 -31.73 15.67 10.18
CA GLY A 358 -31.76 16.92 9.42
C GLY A 358 -30.36 17.34 9.00
N GLU A 359 -29.38 17.20 9.90
CA GLU A 359 -27.98 17.42 9.61
C GLU A 359 -27.45 16.40 8.59
N GLN A 360 -27.81 15.12 8.71
CA GLN A 360 -27.49 14.11 7.69
C GLN A 360 -28.01 14.51 6.30
N GLU A 361 -29.28 14.92 6.19
CA GLU A 361 -29.87 15.35 4.92
C GLU A 361 -29.19 16.61 4.35
N SER A 362 -28.83 17.56 5.21
CA SER A 362 -28.05 18.74 4.84
C SER A 362 -26.68 18.36 4.27
N LEU A 363 -25.94 17.49 4.96
CA LEU A 363 -24.63 17.02 4.50
C LEU A 363 -24.70 16.28 3.17
N MET A 364 -25.72 15.43 3.00
CA MET A 364 -25.97 14.76 1.72
C MET A 364 -26.26 15.75 0.60
N GLY A 365 -27.07 16.78 0.88
CA GLY A 365 -27.34 17.86 -0.05
C GLY A 365 -26.06 18.59 -0.46
N GLN A 366 -25.22 18.94 0.51
CA GLN A 366 -23.93 19.59 0.28
C GLN A 366 -23.00 18.73 -0.60
N ILE A 367 -22.82 17.44 -0.26
CA ILE A 367 -21.95 16.52 -1.01
C ILE A 367 -22.40 16.40 -2.47
N ARG A 368 -23.70 16.30 -2.74
CA ARG A 368 -24.24 16.18 -4.10
C ARG A 368 -24.05 17.44 -4.94
N GLN A 369 -23.95 18.60 -4.29
CA GLN A 369 -23.80 19.91 -4.91
C GLN A 369 -22.34 20.40 -4.93
N LEU A 370 -21.39 19.65 -4.37
CA LEU A 370 -19.97 20.01 -4.43
C LEU A 370 -19.53 20.23 -5.88
N GLU A 371 -18.92 21.37 -6.12
CA GLU A 371 -18.32 21.70 -7.40
C GLU A 371 -17.02 20.90 -7.61
N LYS A 372 -16.55 20.88 -8.86
CA LYS A 372 -15.25 20.30 -9.18
C LYS A 372 -14.17 21.01 -8.35
N HIS A 373 -13.26 20.24 -7.74
CA HIS A 373 -12.21 20.77 -6.87
C HIS A 373 -12.66 21.36 -5.52
N PHE A 374 -13.88 21.05 -5.10
CA PHE A 374 -14.31 21.23 -3.73
C PHE A 374 -14.58 19.87 -3.09
N SER A 375 -14.19 19.75 -1.82
CA SER A 375 -14.39 18.55 -1.03
C SER A 375 -14.91 18.91 0.37
N LEU A 376 -15.55 17.96 1.03
CA LEU A 376 -15.67 17.96 2.47
C LEU A 376 -14.49 17.20 3.06
N TYR A 377 -13.84 17.82 4.02
CA TYR A 377 -12.74 17.25 4.80
C TYR A 377 -13.22 16.92 6.20
N VAL A 378 -12.90 15.72 6.66
CA VAL A 378 -13.13 15.27 8.04
C VAL A 378 -11.78 14.97 8.66
N ASP A 379 -11.40 15.77 9.66
CA ASP A 379 -10.31 15.41 10.55
C ASP A 379 -10.82 14.44 11.62
N GLY A 380 -9.98 13.49 12.06
CA GLY A 380 -10.44 12.39 12.91
C GLY A 380 -10.85 12.78 14.33
N ILE A 381 -10.95 14.08 14.68
CA ILE A 381 -11.12 14.53 16.06
C ILE A 381 -12.22 15.58 16.28
N SER A 382 -12.43 16.60 15.43
CA SER A 382 -13.32 17.71 15.86
C SER A 382 -13.96 18.59 14.77
N GLY A 383 -13.87 18.31 13.48
CA GLY A 383 -14.56 19.19 12.54
C GLY A 383 -14.77 18.68 11.12
N LEU A 384 -16.00 18.87 10.65
CA LEU A 384 -16.31 18.91 9.23
C LEU A 384 -15.92 20.29 8.67
N ALA A 385 -15.10 20.31 7.62
CA ALA A 385 -14.78 21.54 6.90
C ALA A 385 -15.07 21.37 5.41
N ARG A 386 -15.72 22.37 4.78
CA ARG A 386 -15.78 22.46 3.33
C ARG A 386 -14.49 23.11 2.84
N CYS A 387 -13.75 22.42 1.98
CA CYS A 387 -12.46 22.86 1.50
C CYS A 387 -12.42 23.00 -0.03
N GLU A 388 -11.76 24.06 -0.49
CA GLU A 388 -11.20 24.11 -1.83
C GLU A 388 -9.87 23.33 -1.81
N ILE A 389 -9.78 22.26 -2.60
CA ILE A 389 -8.65 21.34 -2.52
C ILE A 389 -7.42 21.85 -3.26
N VAL A 390 -6.23 21.59 -2.71
CA VAL A 390 -4.97 21.81 -3.42
C VAL A 390 -4.84 20.80 -4.56
N ARG A 391 -4.47 21.28 -5.74
CA ARG A 391 -4.38 20.50 -6.97
C ARG A 391 -2.92 20.33 -7.37
N PHE A 392 -2.58 19.16 -7.89
CA PHE A 392 -1.27 18.95 -8.46
C PHE A 392 -1.07 19.85 -9.70
N GLY A 393 0.10 20.48 -9.79
CA GLY A 393 0.47 21.36 -10.91
C GLY A 393 -0.09 22.79 -10.85
N ASN A 394 -0.72 23.21 -9.74
CA ASN A 394 -1.14 24.59 -9.50
C ASN A 394 -0.44 25.23 -8.30
#